data_AF-A0A7S4IIA9-F1
#
_entry.id   AF-A0A7S4IIA9-F1
#
_cell.length_a   1.000
_cell.length_b   1.000
_cell.length_c   1.000
_cell.angle_alpha   90.00
_cell.angle_beta   90.00
_cell.angle_gamma   90.00
#
_symmetry.space_group_name_H-M   'P 1'
#
loop_
_entity.id
_entity.type
_entity.pdbx_description
1 polymer ?
#
loop_
_entity_poly.entity_id
_entity_poly.type
_entity_poly.pdbx_seq_one_letter_code
_entity_poly.pdbx_strand_id
1 'polypeptide(L)'
;MFDVGFPYDYPKSPPALFFQSVTGEQINPNLYPTGGICLSLLGTWHGEGVEVWNPATSSLLQVILSIQGLILGTEEPYFLEAGFEKRKGSSLGNVHSMRYNPTAILGSLKHSIKSYQLAEQGTYNPELNQIICRHLETTAQTTIDRIDRYLNFVSTHENPTSQELHNLFHVPLEGSEGFNQQLRKYKDIYQSTFL
;
A
#
# COMPACT_ATOMS: atom_id res chain seq x y z
N MET A 1 5.69 2.04 7.03
CA MET A 1 7.06 2.28 7.54
C MET A 1 7.85 0.98 7.43
N PHE A 2 9.16 1.07 7.20
CA PHE A 2 10.03 -0.10 7.03
C PHE A 2 11.27 0.07 7.90
N ASP A 3 11.61 -0.95 8.67
CA ASP A 3 12.90 -1.01 9.36
C ASP A 3 13.93 -1.62 8.42
N VAL A 4 15.16 -1.12 8.49
CA VAL A 4 16.29 -1.59 7.68
C VAL A 4 17.43 -1.96 8.60
N GLY A 5 17.88 -3.21 8.52
CA GLY A 5 19.05 -3.72 9.22
C GLY A 5 20.10 -4.23 8.24
N PHE A 6 21.36 -3.89 8.48
CA PHE A 6 22.48 -4.43 7.69
C PHE A 6 23.12 -5.58 8.45
N PRO A 7 23.16 -6.81 7.89
CA PRO A 7 23.82 -7.93 8.54
C PRO A 7 25.34 -7.71 8.62
N TYR A 8 26.01 -8.48 9.49
CA TYR A 8 27.45 -8.35 9.76
C TYR A 8 28.33 -8.58 8.52
N ASP A 9 27.82 -9.29 7.52
CA ASP A 9 28.50 -9.62 6.28
C ASP A 9 28.04 -8.77 5.09
N TYR A 10 27.19 -7.76 5.29
CA TYR A 10 26.83 -6.81 4.24
C TYR A 10 28.09 -6.19 3.59
N PRO A 11 28.18 -6.11 2.25
CA PRO A 11 27.13 -6.36 1.26
C PRO A 11 27.07 -7.80 0.73
N LYS A 12 27.75 -8.79 1.32
CA LYS A 12 27.68 -10.20 0.85
C LYS A 12 26.24 -10.74 0.93
N SER A 13 25.53 -10.42 2.00
CA SER A 13 24.09 -10.63 2.12
C SER A 13 23.30 -9.33 1.94
N PRO A 14 22.04 -9.41 1.47
CA PRO A 14 21.17 -8.24 1.34
C PRO A 14 20.85 -7.61 2.71
N PRO A 15 20.40 -6.34 2.74
CA PRO A 15 19.83 -5.77 3.96
C PRO A 15 18.58 -6.56 4.37
N ALA A 16 18.36 -6.70 5.68
CA ALA A 16 17.12 -7.22 6.24
C ALA A 16 16.12 -6.07 6.35
N LEU A 17 14.91 -6.26 5.80
CA LEU A 17 13.83 -5.28 5.93
C LEU A 17 12.65 -5.89 6.68
N PHE A 18 11.97 -5.05 7.46
CA PHE A 18 10.76 -5.41 8.18
C PHE A 18 9.66 -4.38 7.92
N PHE A 19 8.51 -4.82 7.42
CA PHE A 19 7.34 -3.97 7.25
C PHE A 19 6.62 -3.80 8.59
N GLN A 20 6.52 -2.56 9.05
CA GLN A 20 5.83 -2.25 10.29
C GLN A 20 4.31 -2.20 10.05
N SER A 21 3.64 -3.35 10.20
CA SER A 21 2.18 -3.48 10.11
C SER A 21 1.50 -3.07 11.41
N VAL A 22 1.12 -1.79 11.51
CA VAL A 22 0.55 -1.22 12.75
C VAL A 22 -0.93 -1.56 12.96
N THR A 23 -1.59 -2.15 11.96
CA THR A 23 -3.01 -2.56 12.02
C THR A 23 -3.20 -4.07 12.06
N GLY A 24 -2.16 -4.86 11.73
CA GLY A 24 -2.26 -6.32 11.58
C GLY A 24 -3.02 -6.77 10.33
N GLU A 25 -3.43 -5.84 9.46
CA GLU A 25 -4.11 -6.16 8.20
C GLU A 25 -3.09 -6.36 7.06
N GLN A 26 -3.40 -7.26 6.12
CA GLN A 26 -2.60 -7.44 4.92
C GLN A 26 -3.07 -6.48 3.82
N ILE A 27 -2.26 -5.46 3.54
CA ILE A 27 -2.59 -4.41 2.54
C ILE A 27 -2.05 -4.73 1.13
N ASN A 28 -1.14 -5.69 1.03
CA ASN A 28 -0.52 -6.12 -0.22
C ASN A 28 -0.02 -7.58 -0.07
N PRO A 29 -0.13 -8.46 -1.09
CA PRO A 29 0.35 -9.84 -0.98
C PRO A 29 1.83 -9.97 -0.62
N ASN A 30 2.66 -9.00 -0.99
CA ASN A 30 4.09 -8.98 -0.68
C ASN A 30 4.44 -8.28 0.64
N LEU A 31 3.46 -7.76 1.40
CA LEU A 31 3.65 -7.12 2.71
C LEU A 31 2.85 -7.86 3.78
N TYR A 32 3.56 -8.64 4.60
CA TYR A 32 2.93 -9.56 5.53
C TYR A 32 2.59 -8.82 6.83
N PRO A 33 1.46 -9.13 7.50
CA PRO A 33 1.17 -8.58 8.81
C PRO A 33 2.23 -8.88 9.88
N THR A 34 2.98 -9.97 9.70
CA THR A 34 4.12 -10.36 10.53
C THR A 34 5.40 -9.58 10.22
N GLY A 35 5.35 -8.67 9.24
CA GLY A 35 6.44 -7.79 8.80
C GLY A 35 7.37 -8.37 7.75
N GLY A 36 7.14 -9.60 7.31
CA GLY A 36 7.82 -10.16 6.14
C GLY A 36 7.53 -9.37 4.86
N ILE A 37 8.53 -9.27 3.98
CA ILE A 37 8.42 -8.60 2.68
C ILE A 37 8.88 -9.60 1.62
N CYS A 38 8.07 -9.83 0.58
CA CYS A 38 8.49 -10.64 -0.57
C CYS A 38 9.14 -9.73 -1.61
N LEU A 39 10.46 -9.83 -1.76
CA LEU A 39 11.22 -9.14 -2.80
C LEU A 39 12.48 -9.95 -3.13
N SER A 40 12.71 -10.20 -4.41
CA SER A 40 13.84 -11.02 -4.87
C SER A 40 15.20 -10.44 -4.47
N LEU A 41 15.35 -9.12 -4.48
CA LEU A 41 16.54 -8.41 -4.00
C LEU A 41 16.82 -8.61 -2.51
N LEU A 42 15.84 -9.07 -1.73
CA LEU A 42 15.99 -9.40 -0.31
C LEU A 42 16.19 -10.90 -0.08
N GLY A 43 16.20 -11.71 -1.14
CA GLY A 43 16.26 -13.17 -1.05
C GLY A 43 14.98 -13.82 -0.51
N THR A 44 13.87 -13.08 -0.45
CA THR A 44 12.58 -13.54 0.09
C THR A 44 11.53 -13.84 -0.99
N TRP A 45 11.95 -13.79 -2.25
CA TRP A 45 11.13 -14.14 -3.41
C TRP A 45 12.01 -14.71 -4.52
N HIS A 46 11.39 -15.43 -5.46
CA HIS A 46 12.10 -15.89 -6.65
C HIS A 46 12.47 -14.70 -7.54
N GLY A 47 13.63 -14.77 -8.18
CA GLY A 47 14.08 -13.78 -9.15
C GLY A 47 15.25 -14.33 -9.95
N GLU A 48 15.56 -13.67 -11.07
CA GLU A 48 16.59 -14.11 -11.99
C GLU A 48 17.60 -12.98 -12.29
N GLY A 49 18.88 -13.35 -12.46
CA GLY A 49 19.93 -12.43 -12.87
C GLY A 49 20.04 -11.20 -11.97
N VAL A 50 19.68 -10.03 -12.52
CA VAL A 50 19.78 -8.71 -11.86
C VAL A 50 18.72 -8.46 -10.79
N GLU A 51 17.71 -9.34 -10.70
CA GLU A 51 16.68 -9.29 -9.66
C GLU A 51 17.16 -9.88 -8.33
N VAL A 52 18.20 -10.71 -8.36
CA VAL A 52 18.79 -11.33 -7.16
C VAL A 52 19.88 -10.42 -6.62
N TRP A 53 19.97 -10.30 -5.29
CA TRP A 53 21.00 -9.51 -4.63
C TRP A 53 22.41 -9.88 -5.13
N ASN A 54 23.14 -8.87 -5.61
CA ASN A 54 24.53 -9.01 -6.00
C ASN A 54 25.39 -8.03 -5.18
N PRO A 55 26.33 -8.52 -4.37
CA PRO A 55 27.19 -7.68 -3.51
C PRO A 55 27.98 -6.60 -4.26
N ALA A 56 28.26 -6.81 -5.55
CA ALA A 56 29.06 -5.91 -6.37
C ALA A 56 28.23 -4.82 -7.07
N THR A 57 26.93 -5.03 -7.29
CA THR A 57 26.11 -4.14 -8.14
C THR A 57 24.80 -3.70 -7.50
N SER A 58 24.27 -4.43 -6.54
CA SER A 58 23.02 -4.09 -5.86
C SER A 58 23.22 -2.98 -4.82
N SER A 59 22.15 -2.26 -4.50
CA SER A 59 22.18 -1.18 -3.52
C SER A 59 20.87 -1.08 -2.75
N LEU A 60 20.90 -0.41 -1.59
CA LEU A 60 19.68 -0.07 -0.86
C LEU A 60 18.73 0.80 -1.70
N LEU A 61 19.26 1.68 -2.56
CA LEU A 61 18.44 2.49 -3.45
C LEU A 61 17.64 1.60 -4.40
N GLN A 62 18.25 0.55 -4.97
CA GLN A 62 17.55 -0.42 -5.80
C GLN A 62 16.41 -1.09 -5.03
N VAL A 63 16.66 -1.51 -3.78
CA VAL A 63 15.62 -2.09 -2.91
C VAL A 63 14.47 -1.12 -2.68
N ILE A 64 14.75 0.14 -2.33
CA ILE A 64 13.72 1.17 -2.09
C ILE A 64 12.89 1.42 -3.34
N LEU A 65 13.55 1.56 -4.50
CA LEU A 65 12.87 1.75 -5.79
C LEU A 65 12.01 0.54 -6.16
N SER A 66 12.48 -0.68 -5.90
CA SER A 66 11.69 -1.89 -6.12
C SER A 66 10.46 -1.96 -5.22
N ILE A 67 10.57 -1.60 -3.93
CA ILE A 67 9.39 -1.53 -3.05
C ILE A 67 8.39 -0.49 -3.57
N GLN A 68 8.87 0.70 -3.95
CA GLN A 68 7.99 1.76 -4.47
C GLN A 68 7.32 1.36 -5.79
N GLY A 69 8.07 0.84 -6.75
CA GLY A 69 7.54 0.55 -8.09
C GLY A 69 6.78 -0.76 -8.20
N LEU A 70 7.29 -1.83 -7.57
CA LEU A 70 6.77 -3.19 -7.78
C LEU A 70 5.73 -3.59 -6.74
N ILE A 71 5.80 -3.03 -5.52
CA ILE A 71 4.90 -3.38 -4.42
C ILE A 71 3.86 -2.28 -4.19
N LEU A 72 4.30 -1.06 -3.91
CA LEU A 72 3.41 0.05 -3.53
C LEU A 72 2.79 0.79 -4.72
N GLY A 73 3.44 0.75 -5.88
CA GLY A 73 3.08 1.52 -7.07
C GLY A 73 2.16 0.80 -8.07
N THR A 74 1.70 -0.41 -7.76
CA THR A 74 0.79 -1.17 -8.63
C THR A 74 -0.67 -0.80 -8.37
N GLU A 75 -1.44 -0.62 -9.44
CA GLU A 75 -2.89 -0.39 -9.36
C GLU A 75 -3.69 -1.67 -9.05
N GLU A 76 -3.05 -2.84 -9.20
CA GLU A 76 -3.69 -4.16 -9.10
C GLU A 76 -2.84 -5.13 -8.25
N PRO A 77 -2.68 -4.86 -6.95
CA PRO A 77 -1.85 -5.67 -6.05
C PRO A 77 -2.29 -7.13 -5.94
N TYR A 78 -3.54 -7.47 -6.26
CA TYR A 78 -4.01 -8.86 -6.32
C TYR A 78 -3.13 -9.78 -7.18
N PHE A 79 -2.55 -9.26 -8.26
CA PHE A 79 -1.71 -10.07 -9.15
C PHE A 79 -0.29 -10.28 -8.63
N LEU A 80 0.08 -9.66 -7.49
CA LEU A 80 1.35 -9.92 -6.81
C LEU A 80 1.30 -11.18 -5.92
N GLU A 81 0.13 -11.81 -5.81
CA GLU A 81 -0.01 -13.11 -5.16
C GLU A 81 0.63 -14.23 -6.00
N ALA A 82 1.27 -15.18 -5.32
CA ALA A 82 2.01 -16.26 -5.96
C ALA A 82 1.14 -17.04 -6.95
N GLY A 83 1.52 -17.04 -8.23
CA GLY A 83 0.83 -17.79 -9.28
C GLY A 83 -0.44 -17.11 -9.81
N PHE A 84 -0.72 -15.86 -9.42
CA PHE A 84 -1.87 -15.11 -9.92
C PHE A 84 -1.51 -14.24 -11.13
N GLU A 85 -0.23 -14.10 -11.47
CA GLU A 85 0.27 -13.28 -12.59
C GLU A 85 -0.37 -13.70 -13.92
N LYS A 86 -0.49 -15.02 -14.13
CA LYS A 86 -1.11 -15.61 -15.33
C LYS A 86 -2.61 -15.36 -15.44
N ARG A 87 -3.26 -14.87 -14.37
CA ARG A 87 -4.68 -14.52 -14.34
C ARG A 87 -4.92 -13.10 -14.85
N LYS A 88 -3.89 -12.27 -14.97
CA LYS A 88 -4.01 -10.90 -15.45
C LYS A 88 -4.57 -10.88 -16.87
N GLY A 89 -5.58 -10.05 -17.11
CA GLY A 89 -6.30 -9.98 -18.39
C GLY A 89 -7.42 -11.01 -18.56
N SER A 90 -7.55 -12.00 -17.66
CA SER A 90 -8.73 -12.87 -17.64
C SER A 90 -9.92 -12.17 -16.98
N SER A 91 -11.14 -12.48 -17.42
CA SER A 91 -12.36 -11.91 -16.84
C SER A 91 -12.45 -12.16 -15.32
N LEU A 92 -12.18 -13.40 -14.88
CA LEU A 92 -12.19 -13.77 -13.47
C LEU A 92 -11.08 -13.08 -12.68
N GLY A 93 -9.87 -12.99 -13.24
CA GLY A 93 -8.74 -12.28 -12.62
C GLY A 93 -9.05 -10.80 -12.40
N ASN A 94 -9.63 -10.13 -13.39
CA ASN A 94 -10.00 -8.73 -13.30
C ASN A 94 -11.08 -8.51 -12.22
N VAL A 95 -12.09 -9.39 -12.13
CA VAL A 95 -13.11 -9.31 -11.07
C VAL A 95 -12.48 -9.46 -9.67
N HIS A 96 -11.54 -10.40 -9.50
CA HIS A 96 -10.86 -10.56 -8.21
C HIS A 96 -9.96 -9.37 -7.87
N SER A 97 -9.25 -8.82 -8.86
CA SER A 97 -8.43 -7.61 -8.70
C SER A 97 -9.29 -6.43 -8.20
N MET A 98 -10.42 -6.17 -8.86
CA MET A 98 -11.37 -5.11 -8.47
C MET A 98 -11.96 -5.31 -7.07
N ARG A 99 -12.09 -6.55 -6.60
CA ARG A 99 -12.57 -6.87 -5.24
C ARG A 99 -11.49 -6.75 -4.17
N TYR A 100 -10.22 -6.94 -4.55
CA TYR A 100 -9.09 -6.78 -3.64
C TYR A 100 -8.81 -5.30 -3.34
N ASN A 101 -8.87 -4.44 -4.36
CA ASN A 101 -8.54 -3.01 -4.27
C ASN A 101 -9.26 -2.26 -3.14
N PRO A 102 -10.59 -2.41 -2.93
CA PRO A 102 -11.30 -1.85 -1.78
C PRO A 102 -10.65 -2.18 -0.43
N THR A 103 -10.20 -3.43 -0.26
CA THR A 103 -9.56 -3.90 0.97
C THR A 103 -8.20 -3.23 1.16
N ALA A 104 -7.39 -3.15 0.11
CA ALA A 104 -6.09 -2.48 0.14
C ALA A 104 -6.23 -0.96 0.44
N ILE A 105 -7.21 -0.29 -0.16
CA ILE A 105 -7.51 1.13 0.09
C ILE A 105 -7.89 1.35 1.56
N LEU A 106 -8.87 0.59 2.08
CA LEU A 106 -9.33 0.73 3.46
C LEU A 106 -8.22 0.41 4.45
N GLY A 107 -7.44 -0.65 4.19
CA GLY A 107 -6.30 -1.03 5.01
C GLY A 107 -5.22 0.06 5.03
N SER A 108 -4.98 0.71 3.89
CA SER A 108 -4.03 1.85 3.79
C SER A 108 -4.51 3.06 4.59
N LEU A 109 -5.80 3.43 4.52
CA LEU A 109 -6.37 4.52 5.33
C LEU A 109 -6.23 4.24 6.82
N LYS A 110 -6.55 3.01 7.25
CA LYS A 110 -6.40 2.58 8.65
C LYS A 110 -4.95 2.62 9.09
N HIS A 111 -4.02 2.17 8.23
CA HIS A 111 -2.60 2.18 8.52
C HIS A 111 -2.08 3.61 8.70
N SER A 112 -2.50 4.55 7.85
CA SER A 112 -2.18 5.98 7.99
C SER A 112 -2.70 6.57 9.31
N ILE A 113 -3.98 6.36 9.63
CA ILE A 113 -4.59 6.82 10.89
C ILE A 113 -3.81 6.27 12.10
N LYS A 114 -3.54 4.96 12.11
CA LYS A 114 -2.84 4.33 13.22
C LYS A 114 -1.38 4.76 13.32
N SER A 115 -0.69 4.93 12.19
CA SER A 115 0.69 5.42 12.15
C SER A 115 0.82 6.82 12.73
N TYR A 116 -0.14 7.69 12.44
CA TYR A 116 -0.21 9.04 13.02
C TYR A 116 -0.41 9.02 14.52
N GLN A 117 -1.39 8.26 15.00
CA GLN A 117 -1.66 8.14 16.44
C GLN A 117 -0.43 7.63 17.21
N LEU A 118 0.30 6.67 16.64
CA LEU A 118 1.55 6.18 17.22
C LEU A 118 2.64 7.26 17.23
N ALA A 119 2.74 8.05 16.16
CA ALA A 119 3.69 9.14 16.07
C ALA A 119 3.39 10.27 17.09
N GLU A 120 2.13 10.66 17.24
CA GLU A 120 1.70 11.64 18.25
C GLU A 120 1.99 11.18 19.68
N GLN A 121 1.91 9.87 19.93
CA GLN A 121 2.25 9.26 21.21
C GLN A 121 3.76 9.16 21.47
N GLY A 122 4.60 9.58 20.51
CA GLY A 122 6.05 9.51 20.64
C GLY A 122 6.61 8.10 20.48
N THR A 123 5.90 7.21 19.77
CA THR A 123 6.31 5.79 19.62
C THR A 123 7.64 5.64 18.88
N TYR A 124 7.91 6.50 17.90
CA TYR A 124 9.16 6.48 17.13
C TYR A 124 10.15 7.55 17.61
N ASN A 125 11.28 7.68 16.93
CA ASN A 125 12.19 8.79 17.19
C ASN A 125 11.53 10.14 16.86
N PRO A 126 11.92 11.24 17.54
CA PRO A 126 11.27 12.54 17.41
C PRO A 126 11.17 13.06 15.97
N GLU A 127 12.23 12.89 15.19
CA GLU A 127 12.30 13.36 13.80
C GLU A 127 11.30 12.60 12.91
N LEU A 128 11.22 11.29 13.07
CA LEU A 128 10.30 10.45 12.31
C LEU A 128 8.84 10.70 12.71
N ASN A 129 8.56 10.89 14.00
CA ASN A 129 7.22 11.28 14.47
C ASN A 129 6.79 12.59 13.76
N GLN A 130 7.67 13.59 13.76
CA GLN A 130 7.39 14.87 13.12
C GLN A 130 7.15 14.73 11.61
N ILE A 131 7.94 13.90 10.91
CA ILE A 131 7.75 13.64 9.47
C ILE A 131 6.39 13.00 9.21
N ILE A 132 6.01 11.99 10.00
CA ILE A 132 4.73 11.28 9.85
C ILE A 132 3.56 12.24 10.07
N CYS A 133 3.55 12.96 11.20
CA CYS A 133 2.47 13.89 11.55
C CYS A 133 2.32 14.97 10.48
N ARG A 134 3.42 15.67 10.18
CA ARG A 134 3.42 16.75 9.18
C ARG A 134 2.94 16.27 7.81
N HIS A 135 3.42 15.10 7.35
CA HIS A 135 3.03 14.58 6.04
C HIS A 135 1.53 14.27 5.97
N LEU A 136 0.98 13.61 6.99
CA LEU A 136 -0.42 13.21 7.00
C LEU A 136 -1.35 14.40 7.17
N GLU A 137 -1.02 15.37 8.02
CA GLU A 137 -1.74 16.65 8.13
C GLU A 137 -1.72 17.42 6.80
N THR A 138 -0.54 17.57 6.19
CA THR A 138 -0.38 18.35 4.94
C THR A 138 -1.13 17.72 3.77
N THR A 139 -1.24 16.39 3.74
CA THR A 139 -1.87 15.65 2.63
C THR A 139 -3.34 15.34 2.89
N ALA A 140 -3.85 15.61 4.10
CA ALA A 140 -5.16 15.12 4.52
C ALA A 140 -6.30 15.62 3.64
N GLN A 141 -6.34 16.93 3.39
CA GLN A 141 -7.39 17.53 2.57
C GLN A 141 -7.41 16.94 1.15
N THR A 142 -6.25 16.74 0.52
CA THR A 142 -6.17 16.14 -0.83
C THR A 142 -6.69 14.71 -0.85
N THR A 143 -6.44 13.93 0.19
CA THR A 143 -6.96 12.56 0.34
C THR A 143 -8.49 12.59 0.50
N ILE A 144 -9.01 13.48 1.35
CA ILE A 144 -10.45 13.65 1.58
C ILE A 144 -11.15 14.08 0.30
N ASP A 145 -10.61 15.07 -0.42
CA ASP A 145 -11.17 15.55 -1.70
C ASP A 145 -11.21 14.45 -2.76
N ARG A 146 -10.22 13.55 -2.79
CA ARG A 146 -10.25 12.37 -3.69
C ARG A 146 -11.38 11.42 -3.30
N ILE A 147 -11.55 11.13 -2.01
CA ILE A 147 -12.62 10.26 -1.51
C ILE A 147 -13.99 10.87 -1.79
N ASP A 148 -14.17 12.17 -1.53
CA ASP A 148 -15.44 12.87 -1.77
C ASP A 148 -15.82 12.92 -3.23
N ARG A 149 -14.86 13.19 -4.14
CA ARG A 149 -15.11 13.11 -5.59
C ARG A 149 -15.63 11.73 -5.99
N TYR A 150 -15.02 10.67 -5.48
CA TYR A 150 -15.48 9.30 -5.72
C TYR A 150 -16.88 9.05 -5.15
N LEU A 151 -17.11 9.36 -3.88
CA LEU A 151 -18.39 9.12 -3.19
C LEU A 151 -19.55 9.91 -3.82
N ASN A 152 -19.30 11.17 -4.21
CA ASN A 152 -20.28 11.99 -4.90
C ASN A 152 -20.62 11.39 -6.27
N PHE A 153 -19.62 10.92 -7.02
CA PHE A 153 -19.82 10.32 -8.33
C PHE A 153 -20.70 9.06 -8.24
N VAL A 154 -20.35 8.11 -7.35
CA VAL A 154 -21.13 6.87 -7.18
C VAL A 154 -22.52 7.08 -6.60
N SER A 155 -22.77 8.21 -5.92
CA SER A 155 -24.10 8.56 -5.41
C SER A 155 -25.04 9.16 -6.45
N THR A 156 -24.49 9.67 -7.56
CA THR A 156 -25.22 10.42 -8.59
C THR A 156 -25.32 9.69 -9.93
N HIS A 157 -24.57 8.60 -10.11
CA HIS A 157 -24.53 7.80 -11.34
C HIS A 157 -25.01 6.38 -11.06
N GLU A 158 -26.06 5.96 -11.75
CA GLU A 158 -26.52 4.56 -11.69
C GLU A 158 -25.56 3.67 -12.50
N ASN A 159 -24.94 2.68 -11.83
CA ASN A 159 -24.03 1.69 -12.42
C ASN A 159 -22.79 2.29 -13.13
N PRO A 160 -21.92 3.01 -12.41
CA PRO A 160 -20.68 3.56 -12.98
C PRO A 160 -19.76 2.44 -13.49
N THR A 161 -19.12 2.69 -14.63
CA THR A 161 -18.18 1.74 -15.23
C THR A 161 -16.86 1.71 -14.44
N SER A 162 -16.14 0.58 -14.49
CA SER A 162 -14.82 0.49 -13.85
C SER A 162 -13.83 1.54 -14.38
N GLN A 163 -13.96 1.99 -15.63
CA GLN A 163 -13.07 3.01 -16.20
C GLN A 163 -13.34 4.39 -15.61
N GLU A 164 -14.62 4.74 -15.41
CA GLU A 164 -14.97 6.01 -14.77
C GLU A 164 -14.50 6.05 -13.32
N LEU A 165 -14.65 4.94 -12.59
CA LEU A 165 -14.15 4.82 -11.22
C LEU A 165 -12.63 4.86 -11.15
N HIS A 166 -11.94 4.23 -12.10
CA HIS A 166 -10.48 4.28 -12.23
C HIS A 166 -9.99 5.73 -12.40
N ASN A 167 -10.65 6.55 -13.21
CA ASN A 167 -10.25 7.95 -13.40
C ASN A 167 -10.36 8.80 -12.11
N LEU A 168 -11.16 8.37 -11.14
CA LEU A 168 -11.37 9.09 -9.87
C LEU A 168 -10.42 8.64 -8.77
N PHE A 169 -10.12 7.34 -8.71
CA PHE A 169 -9.36 6.73 -7.61
C PHE A 169 -7.97 6.20 -8.04
N HIS A 170 -7.67 6.21 -9.35
CA HIS A 170 -6.47 5.67 -10.00
C HIS A 170 -6.23 4.18 -9.78
N VAL A 171 -7.28 3.42 -9.45
CA VAL A 171 -7.25 1.96 -9.37
C VAL A 171 -8.59 1.38 -9.86
N PRO A 172 -8.61 0.17 -10.45
CA PRO A 172 -9.86 -0.49 -10.85
C PRO A 172 -10.77 -0.77 -9.66
N LEU A 173 -12.07 -0.43 -9.76
CA LEU A 173 -13.07 -0.57 -8.70
C LEU A 173 -14.44 -0.96 -9.27
N GLU A 174 -15.26 -1.64 -8.47
CA GLU A 174 -16.64 -2.04 -8.82
C GLU A 174 -17.75 -1.24 -8.10
N GLY A 175 -17.42 -0.21 -7.31
CA GLY A 175 -18.41 0.73 -6.76
C GLY A 175 -19.37 0.16 -5.70
N SER A 176 -19.03 -0.93 -5.02
CA SER A 176 -19.97 -1.63 -4.13
C SER A 176 -20.45 -0.80 -2.93
N GLU A 177 -21.72 -0.95 -2.55
CA GLU A 177 -22.32 -0.18 -1.45
C GLU A 177 -21.61 -0.42 -0.10
N GLY A 178 -21.21 -1.67 0.17
CA GLY A 178 -20.45 -2.00 1.38
C GLY A 178 -19.10 -1.28 1.45
N PHE A 179 -18.38 -1.21 0.33
CA PHE A 179 -17.15 -0.41 0.26
C PHE A 179 -17.45 1.08 0.47
N ASN A 180 -18.45 1.63 -0.20
CA ASN A 180 -18.83 3.04 -0.09
C ASN A 180 -19.19 3.43 1.36
N GLN A 181 -19.88 2.55 2.10
CA GLN A 181 -20.21 2.77 3.51
C GLN A 181 -18.96 2.77 4.39
N GLN A 182 -18.05 1.81 4.21
CA GLN A 182 -16.79 1.77 4.95
C GLN A 182 -15.92 2.99 4.61
N LEU A 183 -15.86 3.37 3.34
CA LEU A 183 -15.08 4.50 2.88
C LEU A 183 -15.58 5.82 3.49
N ARG A 184 -16.91 6.02 3.56
CA ARG A 184 -17.52 7.15 4.31
C ARG A 184 -17.08 7.17 5.76
N LYS A 185 -17.25 6.05 6.46
CA LYS A 185 -16.86 5.92 7.87
C LYS A 185 -15.38 6.27 8.09
N TYR A 186 -14.48 5.69 7.28
CA TYR A 186 -13.05 5.94 7.45
C TYR A 186 -12.63 7.33 6.97
N LYS A 187 -13.34 7.94 6.02
CA LYS A 187 -13.15 9.36 5.67
C LYS A 187 -13.42 10.28 6.86
N ASP A 188 -14.53 10.06 7.57
CA ASP A 188 -14.90 10.89 8.72
C ASP A 188 -13.88 10.75 9.87
N ILE A 189 -13.38 9.52 10.11
CA ILE A 189 -12.29 9.27 11.07
C ILE A 189 -11.00 9.95 10.60
N TYR A 190 -10.65 9.79 9.32
CA TYR A 190 -9.46 10.40 8.72
C TYR A 190 -9.51 11.92 8.90
N GLN A 191 -10.62 12.56 8.52
CA GLN A 191 -10.83 14.00 8.67
C GLN A 191 -10.67 14.45 10.12
N SER A 192 -11.37 13.82 11.06
CA SER A 192 -11.26 14.19 12.50
C SER A 192 -9.90 13.88 13.14
N THR A 193 -9.07 13.04 12.51
CA THR A 193 -7.72 12.73 13.00
C THR A 193 -6.69 13.76 12.55
N PHE A 194 -6.85 14.33 11.35
CA PHE A 194 -5.79 15.13 10.71
C PHE A 194 -6.13 16.61 10.49
N LEU A 195 -7.39 17.02 10.64
CA LEU A 195 -7.89 18.39 10.42
C LEU A 195 -8.69 18.88 11.63
#